data_AF-A0A4Q8UWD0-F1
#
_entry.id   AF-A0A4Q8UWD0-F1
#
_cell.length_a   1.000
_cell.length_b   1.000
_cell.length_c   1.000
_cell.angle_alpha   90.00
_cell.angle_beta   90.00
_cell.angle_gamma   90.00
#
_symmetry.space_group_name_H-M   'P 1'
#
loop_
_entity.id
_entity.type
_entity.pdbx_description
1 polymer ?
#
loop_
_entity_poly.entity_id
_entity_poly.type
_entity_poly.pdbx_seq_one_letter_code
_entity_poly.pdbx_strand_id
1 'polypeptide(L)'
;MKPLITAALTGVLVLGAAAPLATAAEPVAQCSASRPGGPFAVDAICVDPTYSNPVIDKRTSSGGLLLVEGHFEGPGTTFKIFLPPKGEWEGRFFQFTYPVNGQEPVDNVQFGAAHGGYTVQTDGALGYRHSAAAAKFARTVAAEYYGVKSENIYGYLYGWSGGSYPTVGAIENTRDVWQGAVPIVQGIPTSSAANFTSRAFAAFVLQDKKDQIVDALRPGGSGDPYVGLDAVQRAALEEVTRLGLPLESWEDFDYVANPGGLPSTAAFVQGFDTSYVEDFWTKPGYLGTEDSPLGDLFRAALAQDPSRRSHLALIANHRYTLPEQESAIPGFDQYRSPDGTPLYPQRPFSPGPFLANLLTGGGSFSGKITGKVIALDSTLDSDAFPVHAAWYANRVAAAMGSEAKDSYRLWYTDNADHGPFNRPGQTSRLVGYMPVIYQALEDVAAWAEEGIAPPNSTQYKVTADSQIVLPGNAAARAGIQPVVELSGRGGSDRIEVVEGAETDLQAKIQVPPGTGKVVSVEWDFEGDGTFEPATFTADKDTLVVRATHKFNTAGTYFPSIRVGSEREGNATDKFNIIQNVDRVRVVVTPAQ
;
A
#
# COMPACT_ATOMS: atom_id res chain seq x y z
N MET A 1 -12.59 -92.35 -36.35
CA MET A 1 -12.01 -91.67 -35.16
C MET A 1 -13.12 -91.45 -34.15
N LYS A 2 -12.80 -91.58 -32.86
CA LYS A 2 -13.69 -91.67 -31.68
C LYS A 2 -14.81 -90.61 -31.62
N PRO A 3 -15.98 -90.93 -31.03
CA PRO A 3 -16.95 -89.94 -30.57
C PRO A 3 -16.59 -89.45 -29.16
N LEU A 4 -16.93 -88.20 -28.81
CA LEU A 4 -16.98 -87.74 -27.43
C LEU A 4 -18.20 -86.83 -27.21
N ILE A 5 -18.87 -87.12 -26.11
CA ILE A 5 -20.12 -86.57 -25.57
C ILE A 5 -19.81 -85.32 -24.74
N THR A 6 -20.67 -84.30 -24.77
CA THR A 6 -20.85 -83.34 -23.66
C THR A 6 -22.20 -82.62 -23.84
N ALA A 7 -23.28 -83.08 -23.19
CA ALA A 7 -23.81 -82.65 -21.87
C ALA A 7 -24.36 -81.21 -21.86
N ALA A 8 -25.70 -81.12 -21.86
CA ALA A 8 -26.46 -79.89 -21.66
C ALA A 8 -26.58 -79.57 -20.16
N LEU A 9 -26.29 -78.32 -19.77
CA LEU A 9 -26.62 -77.76 -18.46
C LEU A 9 -27.70 -76.68 -18.63
N THR A 10 -28.88 -76.95 -18.11
CA THR A 10 -29.96 -75.98 -17.88
C THR A 10 -29.65 -75.14 -16.64
N GLY A 11 -29.41 -73.84 -16.83
CA GLY A 11 -29.32 -72.84 -15.76
C GLY A 11 -30.56 -71.96 -15.72
N VAL A 12 -31.23 -71.92 -14.57
CA VAL A 12 -32.45 -71.16 -14.27
C VAL A 12 -32.16 -69.66 -14.19
N LEU A 13 -32.94 -68.86 -14.92
CA LEU A 13 -32.90 -67.39 -14.86
C LEU A 13 -33.63 -66.90 -13.59
N VAL A 14 -32.89 -66.32 -12.64
CA VAL A 14 -33.48 -65.58 -11.51
C VAL A 14 -33.48 -64.10 -11.88
N LEU A 15 -34.66 -63.52 -12.08
CA LEU A 15 -34.86 -62.08 -12.26
C LEU A 15 -34.64 -61.36 -10.92
N GLY A 16 -33.43 -60.84 -10.72
CA GLY A 16 -33.12 -59.93 -9.62
C GLY A 16 -33.66 -58.53 -9.93
N ALA A 17 -34.46 -57.97 -9.01
CA ALA A 17 -34.89 -56.58 -9.06
C ALA A 17 -33.66 -55.65 -9.01
N ALA A 18 -33.51 -54.79 -10.02
CA ALA A 18 -32.46 -53.78 -10.04
C ALA A 18 -32.75 -52.70 -8.98
N ALA A 19 -31.85 -52.57 -8.01
CA ALA A 19 -31.83 -51.40 -7.13
C ALA A 19 -31.50 -50.13 -7.95
N PRO A 20 -32.09 -48.96 -7.62
CA PRO A 20 -31.78 -47.73 -8.32
C PRO A 20 -30.30 -47.39 -8.12
N LEU A 21 -29.57 -47.25 -9.22
CA LEU A 21 -28.21 -46.73 -9.23
C LEU A 21 -28.25 -45.31 -8.63
N ALA A 22 -27.61 -45.14 -7.47
CA ALA A 22 -27.29 -43.82 -6.97
C ALA A 22 -26.46 -43.10 -8.03
N THR A 23 -26.97 -42.01 -8.57
CA THR A 23 -26.20 -41.09 -9.41
C THR A 23 -25.05 -40.57 -8.57
N ALA A 24 -23.82 -40.96 -8.90
CA ALA A 24 -22.63 -40.36 -8.31
C ALA A 24 -22.70 -38.84 -8.53
N ALA A 25 -22.55 -38.07 -7.46
CA ALA A 25 -22.44 -36.62 -7.55
C ALA A 25 -21.29 -36.27 -8.51
N GLU A 26 -21.50 -35.31 -9.40
CA GLU A 26 -20.43 -34.83 -10.28
C GLU A 26 -19.22 -34.37 -9.45
N PRO A 27 -17.99 -34.69 -9.88
CA PRO A 27 -16.80 -34.28 -9.16
C PRO A 27 -16.72 -32.75 -9.10
N VAL A 28 -16.54 -32.20 -7.91
CA VAL A 28 -16.40 -30.75 -7.70
C VAL A 28 -15.23 -30.22 -8.51
N ALA A 29 -15.46 -29.20 -9.32
CA ALA A 29 -14.44 -28.60 -10.18
C ALA A 29 -13.27 -28.06 -9.33
N GLN A 30 -12.03 -28.36 -9.72
CA GLN A 30 -10.84 -27.83 -9.07
C GLN A 30 -10.42 -26.49 -9.67
N CYS A 31 -9.99 -25.57 -8.82
CA CYS A 31 -9.35 -24.35 -9.29
C CYS A 31 -8.03 -24.69 -9.99
N SER A 32 -7.67 -23.96 -11.04
CA SER A 32 -6.47 -24.28 -11.83
C SER A 32 -5.84 -23.03 -12.43
N ALA A 33 -4.55 -23.12 -12.73
CA ALA A 33 -3.85 -22.09 -13.51
C ALA A 33 -4.02 -22.35 -15.00
N SER A 34 -4.15 -21.28 -15.80
CA SER A 34 -4.22 -21.36 -17.26
C SER A 34 -2.90 -21.77 -17.92
N ARG A 35 -1.79 -21.67 -17.18
CA ARG A 35 -0.45 -22.09 -17.60
C ARG A 35 0.37 -22.59 -16.40
N PRO A 36 1.36 -23.47 -16.61
CA PRO A 36 2.28 -23.89 -15.54
C PRO A 36 2.96 -22.69 -14.87
N GLY A 37 2.94 -22.65 -13.53
CA GLY A 37 3.50 -21.56 -12.74
C GLY A 37 2.74 -20.22 -12.82
N GLY A 38 1.60 -20.18 -13.51
CA GLY A 38 0.73 -19.02 -13.57
C GLY A 38 -0.21 -18.89 -12.35
N PRO A 39 -0.93 -17.77 -12.25
CA PRO A 39 -1.92 -17.58 -11.22
C PRO A 39 -3.09 -18.56 -11.41
N PHE A 40 -3.68 -19.02 -10.31
CA PHE A 40 -4.88 -19.85 -10.33
C PHE A 40 -6.11 -18.98 -10.60
N ALA A 41 -6.92 -19.35 -11.59
CA ALA A 41 -8.26 -18.82 -11.70
C ALA A 41 -9.12 -19.43 -10.59
N VAL A 42 -9.63 -18.60 -9.69
CA VAL A 42 -10.50 -19.04 -8.58
C VAL A 42 -11.87 -18.39 -8.72
N ASP A 43 -12.93 -19.18 -8.76
CA ASP A 43 -14.31 -18.68 -8.73
C ASP A 43 -15.01 -19.04 -7.41
N ALA A 44 -16.28 -18.67 -7.28
CA ALA A 44 -17.10 -18.97 -6.10
C ALA A 44 -17.29 -20.47 -5.83
N ILE A 45 -17.15 -21.36 -6.81
CA ILE A 45 -17.52 -22.78 -6.70
C ILE A 45 -16.35 -23.76 -6.76
N CYS A 46 -15.25 -23.42 -7.44
CA CYS A 46 -14.10 -24.31 -7.60
C CYS A 46 -13.38 -24.57 -6.27
N VAL A 47 -12.84 -25.77 -6.06
CA VAL A 47 -12.08 -26.08 -4.83
C VAL A 47 -10.59 -25.98 -5.10
N ASP A 48 -9.88 -25.22 -4.26
CA ASP A 48 -8.43 -25.15 -4.35
C ASP A 48 -7.82 -26.50 -3.92
N PRO A 49 -6.95 -27.13 -4.73
CA PRO A 49 -6.43 -28.46 -4.42
C PRO A 49 -5.54 -28.49 -3.16
N THR A 50 -4.90 -27.38 -2.81
CA THR A 50 -4.02 -27.26 -1.63
C THR A 50 -4.81 -26.92 -0.37
N TYR A 51 -5.87 -26.12 -0.50
CA TYR A 51 -6.67 -25.59 0.62
C TYR A 51 -8.10 -26.16 0.61
N SER A 52 -8.25 -27.45 0.30
CA SER A 52 -9.54 -28.12 0.07
C SER A 52 -10.24 -28.61 1.34
N ASN A 53 -9.50 -28.82 2.43
CA ASN A 53 -9.99 -29.45 3.66
C ASN A 53 -9.83 -28.51 4.88
N PRO A 54 -10.74 -27.54 5.08
CA PRO A 54 -10.76 -26.72 6.28
C PRO A 54 -11.28 -27.50 7.50
N VAL A 55 -10.60 -27.38 8.62
CA VAL A 55 -10.96 -27.98 9.92
C VAL A 55 -11.17 -26.86 10.93
N ILE A 56 -12.31 -26.89 11.63
CA ILE A 56 -12.56 -25.99 12.77
C ILE A 56 -11.94 -26.63 14.01
N ASP A 57 -10.95 -25.95 14.58
CA ASP A 57 -10.29 -26.39 15.81
C ASP A 57 -11.05 -25.94 17.04
N LYS A 58 -11.61 -24.72 17.01
CA LYS A 58 -12.20 -24.10 18.18
C LYS A 58 -13.30 -23.10 17.82
N ARG A 59 -14.31 -23.01 18.68
CA ARG A 59 -15.30 -21.94 18.71
C ARG A 59 -15.31 -21.29 20.10
N THR A 60 -15.16 -19.97 20.17
CA THR A 60 -15.12 -19.22 21.42
C THR A 60 -16.04 -18.00 21.31
N SER A 61 -16.88 -17.75 22.32
CA SER A 61 -17.61 -16.48 22.42
C SER A 61 -16.85 -15.51 23.32
N SER A 62 -16.54 -14.32 22.82
CA SER A 62 -15.82 -13.29 23.58
C SER A 62 -16.22 -11.90 23.08
N GLY A 63 -16.47 -10.96 24.00
CA GLY A 63 -16.81 -9.58 23.65
C GLY A 63 -18.04 -9.42 22.75
N GLY A 64 -19.00 -10.35 22.83
CA GLY A 64 -20.19 -10.37 21.97
C GLY A 64 -19.99 -11.02 20.59
N LEU A 65 -18.75 -11.37 20.22
CA LEU A 65 -18.42 -12.03 18.97
C LEU A 65 -18.32 -13.54 19.14
N LEU A 66 -18.65 -14.28 18.07
CA LEU A 66 -18.26 -15.68 17.91
C LEU A 66 -16.96 -15.75 17.10
N LEU A 67 -15.88 -16.17 17.75
CA LEU A 67 -14.61 -16.48 17.11
C LEU A 67 -14.58 -17.96 16.73
N VAL A 68 -14.36 -18.25 15.45
CA VAL A 68 -14.07 -19.58 14.90
C VAL A 68 -12.62 -19.63 14.46
N GLU A 69 -11.85 -20.54 15.04
CA GLU A 69 -10.43 -20.75 14.73
C GLU A 69 -10.27 -22.13 14.08
N GLY A 70 -9.38 -22.22 13.09
CA GLY A 70 -9.16 -23.46 12.37
C GLY A 70 -7.93 -23.44 11.48
N HIS A 71 -7.74 -24.52 10.74
CA HIS A 71 -6.65 -24.68 9.79
C HIS A 71 -7.07 -25.49 8.55
N PHE A 72 -6.26 -25.44 7.50
CA PHE A 72 -6.38 -26.35 6.36
C PHE A 72 -5.48 -27.56 6.56
N GLU A 73 -6.02 -28.78 6.44
CA GLU A 73 -5.21 -30.01 6.49
C GLU A 73 -4.18 -30.01 5.35
N GLY A 74 -2.93 -30.33 5.69
CA GLY A 74 -1.82 -30.33 4.74
C GLY A 74 -0.86 -29.16 4.96
N PRO A 75 -1.13 -27.95 4.40
CA PRO A 75 -0.17 -26.85 4.38
C PRO A 75 0.00 -26.16 5.73
N GLY A 76 -0.85 -26.43 6.73
CA GLY A 76 -0.75 -25.82 8.07
C GLY A 76 -1.15 -24.34 8.12
N THR A 77 -1.74 -23.81 7.03
CA THR A 77 -2.34 -22.47 6.99
C THR A 77 -3.53 -22.40 7.94
N THR A 78 -3.58 -21.36 8.77
CA THR A 78 -4.66 -21.15 9.74
C THR A 78 -5.63 -20.07 9.30
N PHE A 79 -6.83 -20.10 9.85
CA PHE A 79 -7.83 -19.05 9.65
C PHE A 79 -8.55 -18.71 10.97
N LYS A 80 -9.00 -17.45 11.05
CA LYS A 80 -9.88 -16.95 12.11
C LYS A 80 -11.07 -16.23 11.49
N ILE A 81 -12.26 -16.48 12.02
CA ILE A 81 -13.51 -15.87 11.58
C ILE A 81 -14.19 -15.25 12.80
N PHE A 82 -14.38 -13.93 12.80
CA PHE A 82 -14.98 -13.15 13.88
C PHE A 82 -16.38 -12.72 13.47
N LEU A 83 -17.40 -13.41 13.99
CA LEU A 83 -18.80 -13.20 13.63
C LEU A 83 -19.49 -12.32 14.68
N PRO A 84 -20.01 -11.13 14.32
CA PRO A 84 -20.86 -10.33 15.21
C PRO A 84 -22.22 -10.99 15.48
N PRO A 85 -22.97 -10.50 16.48
CA PRO A 85 -24.36 -10.90 16.71
C PRO A 85 -25.22 -10.72 15.45
N LYS A 86 -26.22 -11.61 15.28
CA LYS A 86 -27.11 -11.58 14.09
C LYS A 86 -27.76 -10.22 13.81
N GLY A 87 -28.11 -9.47 14.85
CA GLY A 87 -28.77 -8.17 14.71
C GLY A 87 -27.86 -7.04 14.26
N GLU A 88 -26.55 -7.26 14.27
CA GLU A 88 -25.52 -6.29 13.88
C GLU A 88 -24.89 -6.62 12.51
N TRP A 89 -25.26 -7.74 11.89
CA TRP A 89 -24.69 -8.18 10.62
C TRP A 89 -25.57 -7.80 9.42
N GLU A 90 -24.96 -7.23 8.39
CA GLU A 90 -25.62 -6.67 7.21
C GLU A 90 -25.30 -7.46 5.92
N GLY A 91 -24.83 -8.70 6.03
CA GLY A 91 -24.63 -9.56 4.86
C GLY A 91 -23.24 -9.52 4.24
N ARG A 92 -22.23 -8.94 4.91
CA ARG A 92 -20.88 -8.78 4.35
C ARG A 92 -19.75 -9.30 5.23
N PHE A 93 -18.54 -9.33 4.68
CA PHE A 93 -17.30 -9.55 5.42
C PHE A 93 -16.11 -8.76 4.89
N PHE A 94 -15.16 -8.50 5.78
CA PHE A 94 -13.89 -7.87 5.48
C PHE A 94 -12.75 -8.84 5.77
N GLN A 95 -11.78 -8.91 4.86
CA GLN A 95 -10.62 -9.77 4.98
C GLN A 95 -9.34 -8.98 4.77
N PHE A 96 -8.51 -8.95 5.81
CA PHE A 96 -7.17 -8.41 5.70
C PHE A 96 -6.22 -9.48 5.17
N THR A 97 -5.24 -9.07 4.36
CA THR A 97 -4.20 -9.96 3.86
C THR A 97 -2.82 -9.29 3.96
N TYR A 98 -1.82 -10.06 4.39
CA TYR A 98 -0.43 -9.61 4.41
C TYR A 98 0.52 -10.82 4.27
N PRO A 99 1.70 -10.68 3.62
CA PRO A 99 2.66 -11.77 3.45
C PRO A 99 3.31 -12.34 4.73
N VAL A 100 3.26 -11.57 5.81
CA VAL A 100 3.80 -11.92 7.12
C VAL A 100 2.75 -11.67 8.19
N ASN A 101 2.82 -12.49 9.23
CA ASN A 101 1.77 -12.61 10.24
C ASN A 101 1.74 -11.42 11.19
N GLY A 102 0.59 -11.20 11.83
CA GLY A 102 0.45 -10.20 12.90
C GLY A 102 0.50 -8.76 12.41
N GLN A 103 0.13 -8.53 11.14
CA GLN A 103 0.07 -7.19 10.54
C GLN A 103 -1.35 -6.64 10.45
N GLU A 104 -2.34 -7.35 11.01
CA GLU A 104 -3.72 -6.90 11.07
C GLU A 104 -3.84 -5.56 11.82
N PRO A 105 -4.70 -4.62 11.38
CA PRO A 105 -5.04 -3.47 12.21
C PRO A 105 -5.61 -3.92 13.55
N VAL A 106 -5.20 -3.27 14.64
CA VAL A 106 -5.67 -3.57 16.00
C VAL A 106 -7.20 -3.58 16.08
N ASP A 107 -7.84 -2.62 15.39
CA ASP A 107 -9.29 -2.43 15.47
C ASP A 107 -10.07 -3.04 14.30
N ASN A 108 -9.45 -3.87 13.43
CA ASN A 108 -10.13 -4.39 12.23
C ASN A 108 -11.38 -5.21 12.53
N VAL A 109 -11.36 -6.01 13.61
CA VAL A 109 -12.51 -6.80 14.05
C VAL A 109 -13.63 -5.89 14.57
N GLN A 110 -13.27 -4.85 15.32
CA GLN A 110 -14.24 -3.87 15.83
C GLN A 110 -14.84 -3.05 14.69
N PHE A 111 -14.02 -2.63 13.72
CA PHE A 111 -14.48 -1.97 12.51
C PHE A 111 -15.46 -2.88 11.76
N GLY A 112 -15.10 -4.13 11.49
CA GLY A 112 -15.96 -5.08 10.78
C GLY A 112 -17.33 -5.19 11.45
N ALA A 113 -17.36 -5.47 12.76
CA ALA A 113 -18.60 -5.60 13.51
C ALA A 113 -19.44 -4.30 13.51
N ALA A 114 -18.80 -3.14 13.66
CA ALA A 114 -19.49 -1.85 13.66
C ALA A 114 -20.09 -1.46 12.29
N HIS A 115 -19.62 -2.05 11.20
CA HIS A 115 -20.03 -1.75 9.82
C HIS A 115 -20.70 -2.94 9.12
N GLY A 116 -21.41 -3.77 9.90
CA GLY A 116 -22.26 -4.82 9.37
C GLY A 116 -21.52 -6.07 8.87
N GLY A 117 -20.22 -6.20 9.13
CA GLY A 117 -19.37 -7.26 8.60
C GLY A 117 -18.84 -8.23 9.66
N TYR A 118 -18.65 -9.49 9.27
CA TYR A 118 -17.69 -10.35 9.99
C TYR A 118 -16.28 -10.14 9.45
N THR A 119 -15.26 -10.50 10.23
CA THR A 119 -13.86 -10.39 9.81
C THR A 119 -13.24 -11.76 9.57
N VAL A 120 -12.46 -11.91 8.50
CA VAL A 120 -11.68 -13.11 8.19
C VAL A 120 -10.20 -12.77 8.24
N GLN A 121 -9.40 -13.64 8.86
CA GLN A 121 -7.94 -13.53 8.91
C GLN A 121 -7.34 -14.88 8.52
N THR A 122 -6.20 -14.85 7.85
CA THR A 122 -5.45 -16.03 7.44
C THR A 122 -3.96 -15.86 7.69
N ASP A 123 -3.28 -16.95 8.01
CA ASP A 123 -1.86 -16.97 8.35
C ASP A 123 -1.21 -18.23 7.77
N GLY A 124 0.06 -18.12 7.36
CA GLY A 124 0.91 -19.27 7.06
C GLY A 124 1.04 -19.60 5.58
N ALA A 125 0.71 -18.66 4.70
CA ALA A 125 0.88 -18.81 3.25
C ALA A 125 1.06 -17.46 2.54
N LEU A 126 1.62 -17.51 1.32
CA LEU A 126 1.81 -16.37 0.43
C LEU A 126 0.80 -16.40 -0.74
N GLY A 127 0.66 -15.28 -1.45
CA GLY A 127 -0.32 -15.13 -2.53
C GLY A 127 -1.77 -15.10 -2.01
N TYR A 128 -2.75 -15.15 -2.92
CA TYR A 128 -4.17 -14.98 -2.57
C TYR A 128 -4.95 -16.27 -2.38
N ARG A 129 -4.43 -17.42 -2.83
CA ARG A 129 -5.20 -18.68 -2.91
C ARG A 129 -5.72 -19.15 -1.56
N HIS A 130 -4.88 -19.03 -0.53
CA HIS A 130 -5.23 -19.41 0.83
C HIS A 130 -6.31 -18.48 1.42
N SER A 131 -6.17 -17.17 1.21
CA SER A 131 -7.19 -16.17 1.57
C SER A 131 -8.52 -16.44 0.88
N ALA A 132 -8.49 -16.83 -0.40
CA ALA A 132 -9.69 -17.15 -1.18
C ALA A 132 -10.39 -18.41 -0.65
N ALA A 133 -9.64 -19.45 -0.32
CA ALA A 133 -10.20 -20.66 0.29
C ALA A 133 -10.84 -20.35 1.65
N ALA A 134 -10.18 -19.54 2.49
CA ALA A 134 -10.73 -19.12 3.78
C ALA A 134 -11.98 -18.24 3.63
N ALA A 135 -12.01 -17.32 2.66
CA ALA A 135 -13.19 -16.51 2.35
C ALA A 135 -14.42 -17.39 2.05
N LYS A 136 -14.22 -18.38 1.17
CA LYS A 136 -15.27 -19.32 0.77
C LYS A 136 -15.75 -20.18 1.92
N PHE A 137 -14.81 -20.69 2.74
CA PHE A 137 -15.16 -21.44 3.94
C PHE A 137 -15.89 -20.58 4.98
N ALA A 138 -15.43 -19.35 5.20
CA ALA A 138 -16.04 -18.41 6.13
C ALA A 138 -17.49 -18.09 5.74
N ARG A 139 -17.81 -17.98 4.44
CA ARG A 139 -19.20 -17.84 3.97
C ARG A 139 -20.07 -19.03 4.38
N THR A 140 -19.55 -20.26 4.34
CA THR A 140 -20.28 -21.45 4.79
C THR A 140 -20.56 -21.39 6.29
N VAL A 141 -19.56 -21.03 7.10
CA VAL A 141 -19.71 -20.87 8.56
C VAL A 141 -20.69 -19.75 8.89
N ALA A 142 -20.59 -18.61 8.20
CA ALA A 142 -21.50 -17.48 8.38
C ALA A 142 -22.92 -17.80 7.95
N ALA A 143 -23.11 -18.48 6.81
CA ALA A 143 -24.42 -18.93 6.34
C ALA A 143 -25.13 -19.83 7.37
N GLU A 144 -24.40 -20.79 7.95
CA GLU A 144 -24.89 -21.63 9.06
C GLU A 144 -25.25 -20.76 10.28
N TYR A 145 -24.35 -19.87 10.70
CA TYR A 145 -24.53 -19.05 11.89
C TYR A 145 -25.73 -18.10 11.76
N TYR A 146 -25.82 -17.34 10.68
CA TYR A 146 -26.86 -16.34 10.48
C TYR A 146 -28.19 -16.93 9.97
N GLY A 147 -28.17 -18.10 9.31
CA GLY A 147 -29.36 -18.73 8.74
C GLY A 147 -29.71 -18.16 7.36
N VAL A 148 -28.69 -17.86 6.55
CA VAL A 148 -28.83 -17.35 5.17
C VAL A 148 -28.13 -18.27 4.18
N LYS A 149 -28.22 -17.98 2.89
CA LYS A 149 -27.42 -18.65 1.87
C LYS A 149 -26.04 -17.98 1.74
N SER A 150 -25.00 -18.78 1.53
CA SER A 150 -23.63 -18.29 1.33
C SER A 150 -23.48 -17.40 0.08
N GLU A 151 -24.28 -17.63 -0.96
CA GLU A 151 -24.32 -16.83 -2.19
C GLU A 151 -24.77 -15.37 -1.97
N ASN A 152 -25.43 -15.09 -0.85
CA ASN A 152 -25.91 -13.75 -0.49
C ASN A 152 -24.91 -12.96 0.36
N ILE A 153 -23.68 -13.47 0.54
CA ILE A 153 -22.68 -12.87 1.42
C ILE A 153 -21.59 -12.17 0.61
N TYR A 154 -21.52 -10.85 0.72
CA TYR A 154 -20.53 -10.02 0.03
C TYR A 154 -19.17 -10.05 0.76
N GLY A 155 -18.07 -9.95 0.01
CA GLY A 155 -16.72 -10.01 0.56
C GLY A 155 -15.81 -8.91 0.05
N TYR A 156 -14.97 -8.36 0.95
CA TYR A 156 -14.03 -7.29 0.64
C TYR A 156 -12.61 -7.61 1.13
N LEU A 157 -11.63 -7.52 0.23
CA LEU A 157 -10.22 -7.81 0.51
C LEU A 157 -9.38 -6.54 0.60
N TYR A 158 -8.51 -6.43 1.60
CA TYR A 158 -7.62 -5.28 1.71
C TYR A 158 -6.27 -5.64 2.31
N GLY A 159 -5.25 -4.85 1.99
CA GLY A 159 -3.88 -5.08 2.44
C GLY A 159 -2.98 -3.91 2.04
N TRP A 160 -2.11 -3.47 2.95
CA TRP A 160 -1.14 -2.41 2.67
C TRP A 160 0.23 -2.94 2.34
N SER A 161 1.05 -2.16 1.62
CA SER A 161 2.47 -2.47 1.39
C SER A 161 2.66 -3.89 0.83
N GLY A 162 3.31 -4.79 1.57
CA GLY A 162 3.41 -6.21 1.20
C GLY A 162 2.06 -6.88 0.94
N GLY A 163 1.01 -6.48 1.64
CA GLY A 163 -0.38 -6.92 1.46
C GLY A 163 -1.04 -6.44 0.17
N SER A 164 -0.54 -5.36 -0.46
CA SER A 164 -1.10 -4.89 -1.73
C SER A 164 -0.89 -5.91 -2.86
N TYR A 165 0.20 -6.69 -2.81
CA TYR A 165 0.52 -7.73 -3.79
C TYR A 165 -0.54 -8.85 -3.82
N PRO A 166 -0.84 -9.56 -2.71
CA PRO A 166 -1.91 -10.56 -2.73
C PRO A 166 -3.29 -9.92 -2.99
N THR A 167 -3.54 -8.66 -2.60
CA THR A 167 -4.79 -7.97 -2.96
C THR A 167 -4.94 -7.78 -4.47
N VAL A 168 -3.90 -7.31 -5.17
CA VAL A 168 -3.90 -7.20 -6.64
C VAL A 168 -3.96 -8.58 -7.30
N GLY A 169 -3.17 -9.54 -6.81
CA GLY A 169 -3.20 -10.91 -7.29
C GLY A 169 -4.60 -11.52 -7.22
N ALA A 170 -5.31 -11.30 -6.11
CA ALA A 170 -6.67 -11.75 -5.90
C ALA A 170 -7.66 -11.09 -6.87
N ILE A 171 -7.70 -9.76 -6.95
CA ILE A 171 -8.74 -9.05 -7.70
C ILE A 171 -8.60 -9.19 -9.22
N GLU A 172 -7.42 -9.59 -9.71
CA GLU A 172 -7.22 -9.91 -11.14
C GLU A 172 -7.52 -11.38 -11.49
N ASN A 173 -7.44 -12.30 -10.52
CA ASN A 173 -7.46 -13.74 -10.78
C ASN A 173 -8.60 -14.50 -10.09
N THR A 174 -9.43 -13.80 -9.33
CA THR A 174 -10.61 -14.39 -8.68
C THR A 174 -11.90 -13.82 -9.25
N ARG A 175 -13.00 -14.59 -9.22
CA ARG A 175 -14.35 -14.14 -9.56
C ARG A 175 -15.31 -14.53 -8.44
N ASP A 176 -16.10 -13.58 -7.97
CA ASP A 176 -17.13 -13.80 -6.93
C ASP A 176 -16.61 -14.37 -5.59
N VAL A 177 -15.29 -14.35 -5.36
CA VAL A 177 -14.70 -14.60 -4.03
C VAL A 177 -14.81 -13.33 -3.19
N TRP A 178 -14.42 -12.19 -3.75
CA TRP A 178 -14.64 -10.85 -3.20
C TRP A 178 -15.31 -9.99 -4.27
N GLN A 179 -16.26 -9.15 -3.86
CA GLN A 179 -16.95 -8.21 -4.73
C GLN A 179 -16.21 -6.88 -4.85
N GLY A 180 -15.30 -6.60 -3.90
CA GLY A 180 -14.38 -5.48 -4.03
C GLY A 180 -13.08 -5.64 -3.24
N ALA A 181 -12.14 -4.73 -3.50
CA ALA A 181 -10.84 -4.74 -2.87
C ALA A 181 -10.25 -3.33 -2.65
N VAL A 182 -9.40 -3.20 -1.64
CA VAL A 182 -8.70 -1.96 -1.28
C VAL A 182 -7.19 -2.26 -1.18
N PRO A 183 -6.44 -2.25 -2.30
CA PRO A 183 -4.98 -2.32 -2.26
C PRO A 183 -4.43 -0.97 -1.78
N ILE A 184 -3.56 -1.00 -0.77
CA ILE A 184 -3.07 0.20 -0.09
C ILE A 184 -1.55 0.26 -0.25
N VAL A 185 -1.01 1.42 -0.60
CA VAL A 185 0.44 1.63 -0.78
C VAL A 185 1.01 0.64 -1.81
N GLN A 186 0.81 0.97 -3.09
CA GLN A 186 0.89 0.00 -4.18
C GLN A 186 2.32 -0.50 -4.41
N GLY A 187 2.56 -1.78 -4.09
CA GLY A 187 3.73 -2.51 -4.56
C GLY A 187 3.61 -2.92 -6.04
N ILE A 188 4.71 -2.80 -6.79
CA ILE A 188 4.82 -3.24 -8.20
C ILE A 188 6.09 -4.08 -8.38
N PRO A 189 6.30 -4.74 -9.54
CA PRO A 189 7.48 -5.60 -9.75
C PRO A 189 8.85 -4.94 -9.52
N THR A 190 8.95 -3.61 -9.51
CA THR A 190 10.19 -2.89 -9.27
C THR A 190 10.38 -2.40 -7.83
N SER A 191 9.35 -2.41 -6.98
CA SER A 191 9.37 -1.69 -5.70
C SER A 191 10.37 -2.27 -4.68
N SER A 192 10.18 -3.51 -4.25
CA SER A 192 10.77 -4.09 -3.02
C SER A 192 12.29 -4.28 -3.02
N ALA A 193 12.99 -3.93 -4.09
CA ALA A 193 14.45 -3.97 -4.16
C ALA A 193 15.03 -2.63 -4.57
N ALA A 194 14.50 -2.03 -5.65
CA ALA A 194 15.02 -0.77 -6.16
C ALA A 194 14.73 0.40 -5.21
N ASN A 195 13.57 0.44 -4.53
CA ASN A 195 13.26 1.53 -3.61
C ASN A 195 14.27 1.58 -2.46
N PHE A 196 14.61 0.44 -1.87
CA PHE A 196 15.49 0.37 -0.71
C PHE A 196 16.96 0.62 -1.06
N THR A 197 17.42 0.07 -2.19
CA THR A 197 18.82 0.26 -2.61
C THR A 197 19.06 1.69 -3.10
N SER A 198 18.15 2.25 -3.91
CA SER A 198 18.25 3.63 -4.39
C SER A 198 18.23 4.66 -3.25
N ARG A 199 17.37 4.48 -2.24
CA ARG A 199 17.36 5.34 -1.04
C ARG A 199 18.67 5.31 -0.28
N ALA A 200 19.17 4.12 0.03
CA ALA A 200 20.43 3.96 0.75
C ALA A 200 21.61 4.51 -0.08
N PHE A 201 21.55 4.38 -1.42
CA PHE A 201 22.51 4.97 -2.34
C PHE A 201 22.53 6.50 -2.26
N ALA A 202 21.36 7.15 -2.42
CA ALA A 202 21.30 8.60 -2.37
C ALA A 202 21.71 9.12 -0.99
N ALA A 203 21.27 8.48 0.10
CA ALA A 203 21.67 8.87 1.44
C ALA A 203 23.18 8.76 1.67
N PHE A 204 23.81 7.69 1.16
CA PHE A 204 25.27 7.55 1.20
C PHE A 204 26.00 8.71 0.51
N VAL A 205 25.49 9.16 -0.65
CA VAL A 205 26.10 10.25 -1.44
C VAL A 205 25.80 11.64 -0.86
N LEU A 206 24.61 11.83 -0.27
CA LEU A 206 24.10 13.14 0.15
C LEU A 206 24.30 13.43 1.65
N GLN A 207 24.92 12.52 2.41
CA GLN A 207 24.98 12.58 3.87
C GLN A 207 25.53 13.90 4.42
N ASP A 208 26.55 14.48 3.76
CA ASP A 208 27.19 15.75 4.14
C ASP A 208 26.34 16.99 3.79
N LYS A 209 25.27 16.81 3.02
CA LYS A 209 24.32 17.85 2.60
C LYS A 209 22.96 17.74 3.29
N LYS A 210 22.83 16.81 4.25
CA LYS A 210 21.59 16.56 5.00
C LYS A 210 20.91 17.85 5.46
N ASP A 211 21.59 18.68 6.26
CA ASP A 211 20.97 19.85 6.87
C ASP A 211 20.50 20.88 5.83
N GLN A 212 21.26 21.01 4.74
CA GLN A 212 20.92 21.89 3.61
C GLN A 212 19.67 21.39 2.87
N ILE A 213 19.60 20.09 2.58
CA ILE A 213 18.44 19.48 1.88
C ILE A 213 17.19 19.59 2.76
N VAL A 214 17.32 19.27 4.05
CA VAL A 214 16.21 19.36 5.01
C VAL A 214 15.72 20.81 5.13
N ASP A 215 16.62 21.79 5.25
CA ASP A 215 16.21 23.20 5.35
C ASP A 215 15.55 23.72 4.07
N ALA A 216 16.03 23.27 2.89
CA ALA A 216 15.47 23.65 1.61
C ALA A 216 14.02 23.15 1.43
N LEU A 217 13.71 21.95 1.91
CA LEU A 217 12.43 21.28 1.69
C LEU A 217 11.39 21.48 2.79
N ARG A 218 11.81 21.85 4.00
CA ARG A 218 10.87 22.24 5.06
C ARG A 218 10.12 23.52 4.68
N PRO A 219 8.87 23.73 5.17
CA PRO A 219 8.07 24.93 4.90
C PRO A 219 8.89 26.22 5.02
N GLY A 220 8.68 27.21 4.15
CA GLY A 220 9.44 28.48 4.13
C GLY A 220 10.94 28.37 3.78
N GLY A 221 11.40 27.20 3.32
CA GLY A 221 12.72 26.96 2.75
C GLY A 221 12.84 27.48 1.31
N SER A 222 13.95 27.18 0.63
CA SER A 222 14.15 27.60 -0.76
C SER A 222 13.26 26.86 -1.76
N GLY A 223 12.77 25.66 -1.41
CA GLY A 223 12.11 24.73 -2.33
C GLY A 223 13.05 24.08 -3.36
N ASP A 224 14.35 24.40 -3.33
CA ASP A 224 15.36 23.85 -4.23
C ASP A 224 16.46 23.12 -3.44
N PRO A 225 16.38 21.78 -3.31
CA PRO A 225 17.38 20.99 -2.59
C PRO A 225 18.69 20.83 -3.38
N TYR A 226 18.76 21.26 -4.65
CA TYR A 226 19.94 21.09 -5.50
C TYR A 226 20.96 22.22 -5.37
N VAL A 227 20.60 23.34 -4.73
CA VAL A 227 21.52 24.46 -4.47
C VAL A 227 22.67 23.95 -3.60
N GLY A 228 23.92 24.19 -3.99
CA GLY A 228 25.09 23.80 -3.18
C GLY A 228 25.49 22.33 -3.24
N LEU A 229 24.78 21.50 -4.02
CA LEU A 229 25.21 20.15 -4.37
C LEU A 229 26.29 20.20 -5.46
N ASP A 230 27.30 19.34 -5.34
CA ASP A 230 28.24 19.11 -6.45
C ASP A 230 27.61 18.25 -7.56
N ALA A 231 28.37 17.96 -8.63
CA ALA A 231 27.87 17.20 -9.76
C ALA A 231 27.47 15.75 -9.40
N VAL A 232 28.18 15.10 -8.47
CA VAL A 232 27.90 13.72 -8.05
C VAL A 232 26.65 13.68 -7.18
N GLN A 233 26.56 14.60 -6.22
CA GLN A 233 25.42 14.76 -5.33
C GLN A 233 24.14 15.13 -6.10
N ARG A 234 24.23 16.09 -7.02
CA ARG A 234 23.12 16.46 -7.90
C ARG A 234 22.64 15.27 -8.71
N ALA A 235 23.55 14.54 -9.36
CA ALA A 235 23.18 13.37 -10.15
C ALA A 235 22.54 12.26 -9.31
N ALA A 236 23.02 12.03 -8.09
CA ALA A 236 22.43 11.03 -7.19
C ALA A 236 21.01 11.41 -6.74
N LEU A 237 20.76 12.69 -6.42
CA LEU A 237 19.42 13.16 -6.09
C LEU A 237 18.48 13.09 -7.31
N GLU A 238 18.92 13.55 -8.48
CA GLU A 238 18.16 13.46 -9.74
C GLU A 238 17.80 12.00 -10.08
N GLU A 239 18.74 11.07 -9.92
CA GLU A 239 18.53 9.65 -10.19
C GLU A 239 17.38 9.06 -9.37
N VAL A 240 17.41 9.26 -8.06
CA VAL A 240 16.40 8.67 -7.17
C VAL A 240 15.06 9.38 -7.24
N THR A 241 15.05 10.69 -7.49
CA THR A 241 13.84 11.44 -7.80
C THR A 241 13.18 10.86 -9.05
N ARG A 242 13.94 10.62 -10.14
CA ARG A 242 13.41 9.99 -11.35
C ARG A 242 12.87 8.59 -11.12
N LEU A 243 13.48 7.82 -10.22
CA LEU A 243 12.97 6.52 -9.78
C LEU A 243 11.67 6.61 -8.96
N GLY A 244 11.19 7.82 -8.66
CA GLY A 244 9.91 8.04 -7.99
C GLY A 244 10.01 8.30 -6.49
N LEU A 245 11.23 8.31 -5.90
CA LEU A 245 11.38 8.73 -4.51
C LEU A 245 10.83 10.15 -4.35
N PRO A 246 9.86 10.39 -3.45
CA PRO A 246 9.27 11.72 -3.29
C PRO A 246 10.34 12.73 -2.93
N LEU A 247 10.48 13.80 -3.72
CA LEU A 247 11.48 14.83 -3.43
C LEU A 247 11.22 15.49 -2.07
N GLU A 248 9.94 15.72 -1.74
CA GLU A 248 9.53 16.35 -0.48
C GLU A 248 9.83 15.49 0.75
N SER A 249 9.92 14.16 0.63
CA SER A 249 10.17 13.30 1.80
C SER A 249 11.57 13.47 2.40
N TRP A 250 12.51 14.06 1.65
CA TRP A 250 13.85 14.40 2.13
C TRP A 250 13.88 15.48 3.21
N GLU A 251 12.73 16.12 3.54
CA GLU A 251 12.62 16.91 4.77
C GLU A 251 12.86 16.08 6.05
N ASP A 252 12.73 14.75 5.95
CA ASP A 252 13.14 13.76 6.95
C ASP A 252 14.21 12.84 6.34
N PHE A 253 15.40 13.42 6.16
CA PHE A 253 16.55 12.74 5.60
C PHE A 253 16.87 11.42 6.33
N ASP A 254 16.75 11.39 7.66
CA ASP A 254 17.07 10.18 8.43
C ASP A 254 16.10 9.04 8.15
N TYR A 255 14.81 9.34 7.99
CA TYR A 255 13.85 8.34 7.55
C TYR A 255 14.16 7.82 6.15
N VAL A 256 14.42 8.73 5.20
CA VAL A 256 14.79 8.34 3.82
C VAL A 256 16.08 7.49 3.82
N ALA A 257 17.07 7.84 4.64
CA ALA A 257 18.37 7.20 4.72
C ALA A 257 18.36 5.79 5.35
N ASN A 258 17.32 5.43 6.09
CA ASN A 258 17.22 4.16 6.80
C ASN A 258 16.08 3.27 6.25
N PRO A 259 16.20 2.74 5.01
CA PRO A 259 15.17 1.91 4.41
C PRO A 259 15.00 0.57 5.13
N GLY A 260 13.82 0.35 5.71
CA GLY A 260 13.53 -0.83 6.54
C GLY A 260 13.66 -2.17 5.81
N GLY A 261 13.42 -2.20 4.49
CA GLY A 261 13.49 -3.42 3.68
C GLY A 261 14.90 -3.81 3.18
N LEU A 262 15.91 -2.95 3.36
CA LEU A 262 17.26 -3.20 2.84
C LEU A 262 17.91 -4.49 3.37
N PRO A 263 17.78 -4.87 4.66
CA PRO A 263 18.30 -6.14 5.15
C PRO A 263 17.69 -7.37 4.45
N SER A 264 16.38 -7.32 4.15
CA SER A 264 15.72 -8.39 3.40
C SER A 264 16.23 -8.46 1.96
N THR A 265 16.37 -7.32 1.29
CA THR A 265 16.99 -7.26 -0.06
C THR A 265 18.40 -7.85 -0.05
N ALA A 266 19.20 -7.52 0.96
CA ALA A 266 20.55 -8.07 1.14
C ALA A 266 20.54 -9.60 1.20
N ALA A 267 19.64 -10.18 2.00
CA ALA A 267 19.52 -11.63 2.17
C ALA A 267 19.15 -12.33 0.86
N PHE A 268 18.24 -11.76 0.06
CA PHE A 268 17.88 -12.32 -1.26
C PHE A 268 19.05 -12.27 -2.24
N VAL A 269 19.72 -11.13 -2.36
CA VAL A 269 20.87 -11.00 -3.27
C VAL A 269 21.99 -11.97 -2.85
N GLN A 270 22.28 -12.11 -1.55
CA GLN A 270 23.28 -13.05 -1.06
C GLN A 270 22.89 -14.52 -1.31
N GLY A 271 21.61 -14.87 -1.22
CA GLY A 271 21.13 -16.24 -1.41
C GLY A 271 21.05 -16.67 -2.88
N PHE A 272 20.67 -15.76 -3.78
CA PHE A 272 20.37 -16.08 -5.18
C PHE A 272 21.38 -15.53 -6.19
N ASP A 273 22.16 -14.51 -5.82
CA ASP A 273 23.21 -13.93 -6.66
C ASP A 273 24.54 -13.79 -5.90
N THR A 274 25.09 -14.93 -5.50
CA THR A 274 26.29 -15.04 -4.66
C THR A 274 27.54 -14.39 -5.27
N SER A 275 27.58 -14.19 -6.59
CA SER A 275 28.72 -13.56 -7.28
C SER A 275 28.62 -12.04 -7.38
N TYR A 276 27.47 -11.44 -7.06
CA TYR A 276 27.22 -10.01 -7.28
C TYR A 276 28.26 -9.11 -6.62
N VAL A 277 28.54 -9.33 -5.33
CA VAL A 277 29.47 -8.49 -4.57
C VAL A 277 30.88 -8.56 -5.16
N GLU A 278 31.33 -9.75 -5.56
CA GLU A 278 32.67 -9.89 -6.13
C GLU A 278 32.76 -9.25 -7.52
N ASP A 279 31.76 -9.48 -8.36
CA ASP A 279 31.67 -8.89 -9.69
C ASP A 279 31.64 -7.35 -9.65
N PHE A 280 30.88 -6.78 -8.71
CA PHE A 280 30.78 -5.33 -8.51
C PHE A 280 32.15 -4.67 -8.29
N TRP A 281 33.04 -5.34 -7.56
CA TRP A 281 34.36 -4.81 -7.20
C TRP A 281 35.48 -5.21 -8.17
N THR A 282 35.25 -6.13 -9.11
CA THR A 282 36.32 -6.70 -9.95
C THR A 282 36.08 -6.63 -11.45
N LYS A 283 34.83 -6.53 -11.91
CA LYS A 283 34.49 -6.52 -13.33
C LYS A 283 34.25 -5.10 -13.86
N PRO A 284 34.69 -4.79 -15.10
CA PRO A 284 34.37 -3.52 -15.78
C PRO A 284 32.86 -3.25 -15.86
N GLY A 285 32.48 -1.97 -15.85
CA GLY A 285 31.10 -1.52 -15.99
C GLY A 285 30.30 -1.45 -14.69
N TYR A 286 30.86 -1.91 -13.58
CA TYR A 286 30.32 -1.69 -12.23
C TYR A 286 30.98 -0.49 -11.56
N LEU A 287 30.22 0.27 -10.77
CA LEU A 287 30.69 1.43 -10.00
C LEU A 287 31.96 1.15 -9.17
N GLY A 288 32.12 -0.07 -8.64
CA GLY A 288 33.32 -0.43 -7.89
C GLY A 288 34.63 -0.36 -8.70
N THR A 289 34.55 -0.47 -10.03
CA THR A 289 35.71 -0.38 -10.97
C THR A 289 35.64 0.79 -11.93
N GLU A 290 34.52 1.52 -11.95
CA GLU A 290 34.29 2.64 -12.86
C GLU A 290 35.26 3.79 -12.57
N ASP A 291 35.92 4.31 -13.62
CA ASP A 291 36.76 5.51 -13.54
C ASP A 291 35.88 6.76 -13.61
N SER A 292 35.22 7.07 -12.49
CA SER A 292 34.35 8.23 -12.34
C SER A 292 34.39 8.77 -10.91
N PRO A 293 34.02 10.04 -10.68
CA PRO A 293 33.96 10.61 -9.33
C PRO A 293 33.05 9.83 -8.37
N LEU A 294 31.95 9.26 -8.87
CA LEU A 294 31.07 8.39 -8.06
C LEU A 294 31.74 7.06 -7.75
N GLY A 295 32.44 6.43 -8.72
CA GLY A 295 33.22 5.22 -8.46
C GLY A 295 34.35 5.45 -7.45
N ASP A 296 35.03 6.59 -7.52
CA ASP A 296 36.05 7.01 -6.56
C ASP A 296 35.48 7.14 -5.15
N LEU A 297 34.29 7.73 -5.01
CA LEU A 297 33.60 7.83 -3.71
C LEU A 297 33.35 6.45 -3.09
N PHE A 298 32.88 5.48 -3.87
CA PHE A 298 32.65 4.11 -3.41
C PHE A 298 33.95 3.41 -2.99
N ARG A 299 35.01 3.54 -3.80
CA ARG A 299 36.33 2.96 -3.48
C ARG A 299 36.95 3.60 -2.25
N ALA A 300 36.83 4.92 -2.08
CA ALA A 300 37.31 5.64 -0.90
C ALA A 300 36.57 5.18 0.37
N ALA A 301 35.24 5.04 0.32
CA ALA A 301 34.46 4.53 1.44
C ALA A 301 34.84 3.09 1.81
N LEU A 302 35.09 2.23 0.82
CA LEU A 302 35.58 0.87 1.07
C LEU A 302 36.98 0.85 1.71
N ALA A 303 37.88 1.73 1.25
CA ALA A 303 39.23 1.84 1.81
C ALA A 303 39.23 2.32 3.27
N GLN A 304 38.26 3.16 3.65
CA GLN A 304 38.06 3.60 5.03
C GLN A 304 37.50 2.50 5.92
N ASP A 305 36.54 1.71 5.42
CA ASP A 305 35.92 0.62 6.16
C ASP A 305 35.66 -0.61 5.26
N PRO A 306 36.60 -1.58 5.23
CA PRO A 306 36.47 -2.81 4.45
C PRO A 306 35.26 -3.66 4.82
N SER A 307 34.71 -3.52 6.04
CA SER A 307 33.53 -4.30 6.47
C SER A 307 32.27 -3.93 5.69
N ARG A 308 32.24 -2.74 5.06
CA ARG A 308 31.12 -2.24 4.27
C ARG A 308 31.07 -2.78 2.84
N ARG A 309 32.00 -3.66 2.44
CA ARG A 309 32.12 -4.20 1.06
C ARG A 309 30.79 -4.66 0.46
N SER A 310 30.04 -5.47 1.19
CA SER A 310 28.75 -6.01 0.73
C SER A 310 27.65 -4.96 0.71
N HIS A 311 27.63 -4.06 1.72
CA HIS A 311 26.64 -2.99 1.80
C HIS A 311 26.80 -1.98 0.66
N LEU A 312 28.03 -1.52 0.40
CA LEU A 312 28.33 -0.59 -0.70
C LEU A 312 27.97 -1.20 -2.07
N ALA A 313 28.25 -2.48 -2.31
CA ALA A 313 27.79 -3.13 -3.54
C ALA A 313 26.25 -3.17 -3.62
N LEU A 314 25.58 -3.48 -2.51
CA LEU A 314 24.12 -3.62 -2.45
C LEU A 314 23.39 -2.32 -2.77
N ILE A 315 23.82 -1.17 -2.24
CA ILE A 315 23.10 0.09 -2.44
C ILE A 315 23.10 0.53 -3.91
N ALA A 316 24.02 0.05 -4.75
CA ALA A 316 24.02 0.30 -6.18
C ALA A 316 23.21 -0.71 -7.02
N ASN A 317 22.59 -1.72 -6.39
CA ASN A 317 22.03 -2.88 -7.10
C ASN A 317 20.89 -2.55 -8.08
N HIS A 318 20.12 -1.48 -7.86
CA HIS A 318 19.05 -1.04 -8.75
C HIS A 318 19.55 -0.70 -10.16
N ARG A 319 20.82 -0.30 -10.31
CA ARG A 319 21.44 -0.02 -11.63
C ARG A 319 21.73 -1.28 -12.46
N TYR A 320 21.82 -2.44 -11.80
CA TYR A 320 22.23 -3.72 -12.42
C TYR A 320 21.11 -4.76 -12.46
N THR A 321 19.88 -4.38 -12.11
CA THR A 321 18.71 -5.27 -12.06
C THR A 321 17.52 -4.66 -12.79
N LEU A 322 17.75 -4.17 -14.01
CA LEU A 322 16.74 -3.45 -14.77
C LEU A 322 15.49 -4.31 -15.01
N PRO A 323 14.30 -3.75 -14.73
CA PRO A 323 13.04 -4.45 -15.04
C PRO A 323 12.82 -4.55 -16.54
N GLU A 324 11.95 -5.48 -16.96
CA GLU A 324 11.38 -5.43 -18.30
C GLU A 324 10.62 -4.11 -18.49
N GLN A 325 10.71 -3.50 -19.68
CA GLN A 325 10.21 -2.14 -19.92
C GLN A 325 8.71 -2.00 -19.62
N GLU A 326 7.91 -3.01 -19.94
CA GLU A 326 6.46 -3.04 -19.66
C GLU A 326 6.12 -3.10 -18.17
N SER A 327 7.07 -3.51 -17.34
CA SER A 327 6.93 -3.61 -15.88
C SER A 327 7.57 -2.43 -15.14
N ALA A 328 8.19 -1.51 -15.87
CA ALA A 328 8.96 -0.40 -15.32
C ALA A 328 8.13 0.88 -15.26
N ILE A 329 8.45 1.73 -14.28
CA ILE A 329 8.13 3.16 -14.34
C ILE A 329 9.14 3.87 -15.27
N PRO A 330 8.76 5.02 -15.88
CA PRO A 330 9.66 5.75 -16.79
C PRO A 330 11.02 6.12 -16.18
N GLY A 331 11.09 6.25 -14.85
CA GLY A 331 12.34 6.47 -14.12
C GLY A 331 13.48 5.52 -14.43
N PHE A 332 13.20 4.27 -14.84
CA PHE A 332 14.24 3.31 -15.19
C PHE A 332 14.85 3.54 -16.57
N ASP A 333 14.24 4.35 -17.44
CA ASP A 333 14.75 4.62 -18.79
C ASP A 333 16.11 5.35 -18.74
N GLN A 334 16.44 6.02 -17.64
CA GLN A 334 17.76 6.64 -17.42
C GLN A 334 18.93 5.64 -17.46
N TYR A 335 18.66 4.35 -17.27
CA TYR A 335 19.66 3.28 -17.31
C TYR A 335 19.73 2.55 -18.65
N ARG A 336 19.02 3.05 -19.66
CA ARG A 336 19.02 2.51 -21.02
C ARG A 336 19.60 3.53 -21.97
N SER A 337 20.27 3.03 -23.00
CA SER A 337 20.62 3.84 -24.15
C SER A 337 19.37 4.17 -24.99
N PRO A 338 19.46 5.09 -25.97
CA PRO A 338 18.33 5.40 -26.86
C PRO A 338 17.78 4.21 -27.65
N ASP A 339 18.54 3.13 -27.85
CA ASP A 339 18.08 1.91 -28.52
C ASP A 339 17.46 0.88 -27.56
N GLY A 340 17.36 1.21 -26.26
CA GLY A 340 16.78 0.37 -25.22
C GLY A 340 17.77 -0.59 -24.55
N THR A 341 19.02 -0.66 -25.01
CA THR A 341 20.04 -1.52 -24.37
C THR A 341 20.46 -0.97 -23.01
N PRO A 342 20.71 -1.84 -21.99
CA PRO A 342 21.21 -1.41 -20.69
C PRO A 342 22.56 -0.67 -20.80
N LEU A 343 22.70 0.44 -20.08
CA LEU A 343 23.97 1.18 -19.97
C LEU A 343 25.00 0.46 -19.10
N TYR A 344 24.53 -0.38 -18.16
CA TYR A 344 25.35 -1.09 -17.17
C TYR A 344 25.21 -2.61 -17.30
N PRO A 345 26.19 -3.40 -16.81
CA PRO A 345 26.05 -4.85 -16.71
C PRO A 345 24.77 -5.25 -15.96
N GLN A 346 24.07 -6.28 -16.44
CA GLN A 346 22.82 -6.74 -15.80
C GLN A 346 23.01 -8.09 -15.13
N ARG A 347 22.41 -8.24 -13.94
CA ARG A 347 22.43 -9.45 -13.15
C ARG A 347 21.33 -10.41 -13.60
N PRO A 348 21.59 -11.73 -13.58
CA PRO A 348 20.58 -12.72 -13.99
C PRO A 348 19.40 -12.83 -13.00
N PHE A 349 19.61 -12.45 -11.74
CA PHE A 349 18.58 -12.44 -10.70
C PHE A 349 18.15 -11.01 -10.40
N SER A 350 16.86 -10.73 -10.52
CA SER A 350 16.25 -9.48 -10.07
C SER A 350 15.29 -9.77 -8.89
N PRO A 351 15.60 -9.28 -7.67
CA PRO A 351 14.79 -9.60 -6.49
C PRO A 351 13.36 -9.04 -6.58
N GLY A 352 13.16 -7.89 -7.24
CA GLY A 352 11.86 -7.22 -7.34
C GLY A 352 10.79 -8.10 -8.02
N PRO A 353 10.97 -8.48 -9.31
CA PRO A 353 10.01 -9.32 -10.03
C PRO A 353 9.80 -10.69 -9.37
N PHE A 354 10.86 -11.28 -8.81
CA PHE A 354 10.76 -12.53 -8.06
C PHE A 354 9.83 -12.40 -6.85
N LEU A 355 10.03 -11.37 -6.03
CA LEU A 355 9.18 -11.08 -4.87
C LEU A 355 7.76 -10.76 -5.29
N ALA A 356 7.56 -9.91 -6.29
CA ALA A 356 6.24 -9.56 -6.76
C ALA A 356 5.46 -10.80 -7.22
N ASN A 357 6.07 -11.67 -8.03
CA ASN A 357 5.45 -12.92 -8.47
C ASN A 357 5.08 -13.84 -7.31
N LEU A 358 5.96 -13.96 -6.31
CA LEU A 358 5.71 -14.77 -5.12
C LEU A 358 4.54 -14.21 -4.29
N LEU A 359 4.54 -12.89 -4.03
CA LEU A 359 3.59 -12.23 -3.14
C LEU A 359 2.21 -12.06 -3.78
N THR A 360 2.13 -11.88 -5.11
CA THR A 360 0.85 -11.86 -5.83
C THR A 360 0.29 -13.27 -6.07
N GLY A 361 1.04 -14.34 -5.77
CA GLY A 361 0.64 -15.70 -6.11
C GLY A 361 0.57 -15.93 -7.63
N GLY A 362 1.51 -15.36 -8.39
CA GLY A 362 1.60 -15.47 -9.84
C GLY A 362 0.87 -14.37 -10.63
N GLY A 363 0.25 -13.41 -9.95
CA GLY A 363 -0.44 -12.29 -10.59
C GLY A 363 0.52 -11.38 -11.37
N SER A 364 0.09 -10.92 -12.54
CA SER A 364 0.94 -10.19 -13.50
C SER A 364 0.71 -8.68 -13.55
N PHE A 365 -0.11 -8.12 -12.65
CA PHE A 365 -0.53 -6.71 -12.71
C PHE A 365 -1.16 -6.38 -14.07
N SER A 366 -2.04 -7.23 -14.57
CA SER A 366 -2.69 -7.08 -15.87
C SER A 366 -3.64 -5.88 -15.97
N GLY A 367 -4.09 -5.33 -14.85
CA GLY A 367 -5.14 -4.31 -14.77
C GLY A 367 -6.55 -4.85 -15.01
N LYS A 368 -6.71 -6.16 -15.27
CA LYS A 368 -8.00 -6.82 -15.53
C LYS A 368 -8.67 -7.21 -14.23
N ILE A 369 -9.15 -6.20 -13.51
CA ILE A 369 -9.86 -6.39 -12.24
C ILE A 369 -11.24 -7.03 -12.46
N THR A 370 -11.71 -7.82 -11.49
CA THR A 370 -12.99 -8.55 -11.57
C THR A 370 -14.07 -8.02 -10.62
N GLY A 371 -13.75 -7.04 -9.78
CA GLY A 371 -14.65 -6.40 -8.81
C GLY A 371 -14.41 -4.90 -8.69
N LYS A 372 -15.05 -4.27 -7.70
CA LYS A 372 -14.86 -2.85 -7.39
C LYS A 372 -13.55 -2.63 -6.65
N VAL A 373 -12.78 -1.61 -7.02
CA VAL A 373 -11.48 -1.33 -6.41
C VAL A 373 -11.37 0.13 -6.02
N ILE A 374 -10.95 0.38 -4.80
CA ILE A 374 -10.50 1.70 -4.34
C ILE A 374 -9.05 1.53 -3.88
N ALA A 375 -8.10 1.91 -4.72
CA ALA A 375 -6.69 1.89 -4.38
C ALA A 375 -6.31 3.14 -3.58
N LEU A 376 -5.44 2.98 -2.59
CA LEU A 376 -4.99 4.06 -1.71
C LEU A 376 -3.47 4.18 -1.78
N ASP A 377 -2.95 5.40 -1.78
CA ASP A 377 -1.51 5.65 -1.68
C ASP A 377 -1.22 6.97 -0.94
N SER A 378 0.01 7.17 -0.47
CA SER A 378 0.43 8.31 0.34
C SER A 378 1.49 9.13 -0.38
N THR A 379 1.43 10.46 -0.35
CA THR A 379 2.33 11.31 -1.18
C THR A 379 3.77 11.37 -0.69
N LEU A 380 4.04 11.14 0.60
CA LEU A 380 5.39 11.18 1.18
C LEU A 380 6.00 9.79 1.40
N ASP A 381 5.37 8.74 0.87
CA ASP A 381 5.84 7.37 1.04
C ASP A 381 7.20 7.13 0.36
N SER A 382 8.20 6.88 1.20
CA SER A 382 9.56 6.58 0.75
C SER A 382 9.87 5.07 0.72
N ASP A 383 9.02 4.21 1.27
CA ASP A 383 9.20 2.74 1.20
C ASP A 383 8.51 2.15 -0.05
N ALA A 384 7.36 2.68 -0.45
CA ALA A 384 6.69 2.38 -1.70
C ALA A 384 6.30 3.68 -2.41
N PHE A 385 7.02 3.99 -3.49
CA PHE A 385 6.90 5.29 -4.13
C PHE A 385 5.50 5.57 -4.70
N PRO A 386 4.96 6.80 -4.54
CA PRO A 386 3.56 7.12 -4.87
C PRO A 386 3.22 6.94 -6.35
N VAL A 387 4.24 7.03 -7.23
CA VAL A 387 4.07 6.81 -8.68
C VAL A 387 3.65 5.38 -9.03
N HIS A 388 3.86 4.41 -8.13
CA HIS A 388 3.46 3.02 -8.34
C HIS A 388 1.94 2.84 -8.42
N ALA A 389 1.15 3.57 -7.62
CA ALA A 389 -0.30 3.56 -7.76
C ALA A 389 -0.76 4.16 -9.09
N ALA A 390 -0.16 5.27 -9.53
CA ALA A 390 -0.43 5.84 -10.85
C ALA A 390 -0.09 4.86 -11.98
N TRP A 391 1.02 4.15 -11.87
CA TRP A 391 1.40 3.08 -12.80
C TRP A 391 0.33 1.99 -12.88
N TYR A 392 -0.17 1.50 -11.75
CA TYR A 392 -1.19 0.45 -11.75
C TYR A 392 -2.55 0.98 -12.25
N ALA A 393 -2.94 2.19 -11.88
CA ALA A 393 -4.15 2.85 -12.38
C ALA A 393 -4.15 2.97 -13.92
N ASN A 394 -2.99 3.31 -14.52
CA ASN A 394 -2.83 3.34 -15.97
C ASN A 394 -3.00 1.96 -16.62
N ARG A 395 -2.57 0.89 -15.95
CA ARG A 395 -2.78 -0.48 -16.45
C ARG A 395 -4.23 -0.91 -16.37
N VAL A 396 -4.93 -0.56 -15.29
CA VAL A 396 -6.38 -0.78 -15.19
C VAL A 396 -7.11 -0.02 -16.30
N ALA A 397 -6.79 1.26 -16.51
CA ALA A 397 -7.37 2.06 -17.58
C ALA A 397 -7.10 1.47 -18.98
N ALA A 398 -5.87 1.02 -19.24
CA ALA A 398 -5.50 0.41 -20.51
C ALA A 398 -6.22 -0.94 -20.74
N ALA A 399 -6.40 -1.74 -19.69
CA ALA A 399 -7.00 -3.06 -19.78
C ALA A 399 -8.54 -3.03 -19.85
N MET A 400 -9.17 -2.08 -19.16
CA MET A 400 -10.63 -1.99 -18.97
C MET A 400 -11.29 -0.91 -19.84
N GLY A 401 -10.50 0.01 -20.42
CA GLY A 401 -11.02 1.09 -21.25
C GLY A 401 -12.01 1.98 -20.49
N SER A 402 -13.18 2.23 -21.09
CA SER A 402 -14.21 3.08 -20.49
C SER A 402 -14.83 2.52 -19.22
N GLU A 403 -14.74 1.20 -18.98
CA GLU A 403 -15.30 0.54 -17.79
C GLU A 403 -14.46 0.81 -16.54
N ALA A 404 -13.19 1.22 -16.68
CA ALA A 404 -12.29 1.45 -15.55
C ALA A 404 -12.88 2.45 -14.53
N LYS A 405 -13.53 3.52 -15.00
CA LYS A 405 -14.16 4.52 -14.12
C LYS A 405 -15.39 3.99 -13.37
N ASP A 406 -15.93 2.85 -13.77
CA ASP A 406 -17.11 2.24 -13.14
C ASP A 406 -16.70 1.11 -12.19
N SER A 407 -15.40 0.80 -12.07
CA SER A 407 -14.88 -0.27 -11.23
C SER A 407 -13.60 0.07 -10.46
N TYR A 408 -12.93 1.20 -10.74
CA TYR A 408 -11.68 1.59 -10.10
C TYR A 408 -11.68 3.05 -9.63
N ARG A 409 -11.12 3.28 -8.44
CA ARG A 409 -10.74 4.58 -7.91
C ARG A 409 -9.29 4.52 -7.40
N LEU A 410 -8.58 5.64 -7.50
CA LEU A 410 -7.33 5.88 -6.78
C LEU A 410 -7.48 7.12 -5.91
N TRP A 411 -7.22 7.00 -4.61
CA TRP A 411 -7.11 8.12 -3.69
C TRP A 411 -5.70 8.26 -3.15
N TYR A 412 -5.15 9.46 -3.26
CA TYR A 412 -3.92 9.85 -2.59
C TYR A 412 -4.24 10.54 -1.26
N THR A 413 -3.47 10.20 -0.22
CA THR A 413 -3.46 10.90 1.06
C THR A 413 -2.21 11.78 1.14
N ASP A 414 -2.44 13.08 1.23
CA ASP A 414 -1.40 14.09 1.39
C ASP A 414 -0.87 14.10 2.83
N ASN A 415 0.37 14.54 3.02
CA ASN A 415 1.04 14.58 4.34
C ASN A 415 0.95 13.25 5.11
N ALA A 416 0.98 12.14 4.39
CA ALA A 416 1.02 10.79 4.95
C ALA A 416 2.23 10.04 4.39
N ASP A 417 2.77 9.11 5.17
CA ASP A 417 3.90 8.26 4.79
C ASP A 417 3.44 6.79 4.65
N HIS A 418 4.35 5.83 4.69
CA HIS A 418 4.13 4.42 4.38
C HIS A 418 3.15 3.67 5.28
N GLY A 419 3.14 4.00 6.57
CA GLY A 419 2.35 3.28 7.57
C GLY A 419 1.03 3.99 7.84
N PRO A 420 -0.10 3.29 7.97
CA PRO A 420 -1.41 3.93 8.11
C PRO A 420 -1.66 4.57 9.48
N PHE A 421 -0.75 4.38 10.43
CA PHE A 421 -0.87 4.86 11.80
C PHE A 421 -0.19 6.23 11.98
N ASN A 422 -0.66 6.99 12.96
CA ASN A 422 0.05 8.17 13.44
C ASN A 422 1.45 7.77 13.93
N ARG A 423 2.47 8.50 13.51
CA ARG A 423 3.86 8.26 13.92
C ARG A 423 4.23 9.16 15.09
N PRO A 424 4.54 8.59 16.28
CA PRO A 424 5.01 9.37 17.41
C PRO A 424 6.23 10.22 17.03
N GLY A 425 6.22 11.49 17.44
CA GLY A 425 7.28 12.45 17.13
C GLY A 425 7.24 13.05 15.72
N GLN A 426 6.26 12.68 14.89
CA GLN A 426 6.10 13.21 13.52
C GLN A 426 4.68 13.76 13.28
N THR A 427 3.83 13.81 14.30
CA THR A 427 2.41 14.20 14.19
C THR A 427 2.19 15.66 13.83
N SER A 428 3.20 16.52 14.00
CA SER A 428 3.17 17.92 13.54
C SER A 428 3.30 18.04 12.02
N ARG A 429 3.76 16.99 11.32
CA ARG A 429 3.94 16.99 9.85
C ARG A 429 3.27 15.85 9.11
N LEU A 430 2.97 14.73 9.78
CA LEU A 430 2.33 13.56 9.18
C LEU A 430 0.98 13.27 9.84
N VAL A 431 0.03 12.80 9.02
CA VAL A 431 -1.24 12.23 9.47
C VAL A 431 -1.27 10.72 9.26
N GLY A 432 -1.91 10.01 10.21
CA GLY A 432 -2.33 8.63 10.02
C GLY A 432 -3.53 8.56 9.10
N TYR A 433 -3.55 7.58 8.20
CA TYR A 433 -4.57 7.44 7.16
C TYR A 433 -5.39 6.15 7.28
N MET A 434 -5.34 5.46 8.43
CA MET A 434 -6.31 4.40 8.77
C MET A 434 -7.77 4.81 8.49
N PRO A 435 -8.22 6.05 8.80
CA PRO A 435 -9.56 6.49 8.46
C PRO A 435 -9.89 6.51 6.96
N VAL A 436 -8.90 6.76 6.10
CA VAL A 436 -9.07 6.68 4.65
C VAL A 436 -9.31 5.23 4.22
N ILE A 437 -8.63 4.27 4.86
CA ILE A 437 -8.82 2.83 4.61
C ILE A 437 -10.23 2.39 5.01
N TYR A 438 -10.70 2.79 6.19
CA TYR A 438 -12.02 2.41 6.68
C TYR A 438 -13.14 3.00 5.82
N GLN A 439 -13.03 4.29 5.45
CA GLN A 439 -13.97 4.88 4.52
C GLN A 439 -13.95 4.18 3.15
N ALA A 440 -12.78 3.78 2.64
CA ALA A 440 -12.69 3.04 1.38
C ALA A 440 -13.35 1.66 1.45
N LEU A 441 -13.32 0.99 2.61
CA LEU A 441 -13.98 -0.30 2.82
C LEU A 441 -15.51 -0.17 2.83
N GLU A 442 -16.03 0.88 3.45
CA GLU A 442 -17.47 1.20 3.38
C GLU A 442 -17.89 1.57 1.96
N ASP A 443 -17.14 2.46 1.32
CA ASP A 443 -17.43 2.98 0.00
C ASP A 443 -17.36 1.89 -1.08
N VAL A 444 -16.38 0.97 -1.02
CA VAL A 444 -16.31 -0.16 -1.95
C VAL A 444 -17.45 -1.15 -1.71
N ALA A 445 -17.93 -1.28 -0.46
CA ALA A 445 -19.04 -2.13 -0.11
C ALA A 445 -20.37 -1.58 -0.65
N ALA A 446 -20.68 -0.31 -0.37
CA ALA A 446 -21.84 0.36 -0.93
C ALA A 446 -21.83 0.36 -2.47
N TRP A 447 -20.65 0.48 -3.08
CA TRP A 447 -20.53 0.42 -4.53
C TRP A 447 -20.85 -0.94 -5.12
N ALA A 448 -20.41 -2.01 -4.46
CA ALA A 448 -20.62 -3.37 -4.91
C ALA A 448 -22.02 -3.91 -4.60
N GLU A 449 -22.59 -3.55 -3.45
CA GLU A 449 -23.88 -4.03 -2.97
C GLU A 449 -25.05 -3.23 -3.54
N GLU A 450 -24.91 -1.91 -3.58
CA GLU A 450 -26.03 -0.99 -3.81
C GLU A 450 -25.84 -0.15 -5.09
N GLY A 451 -24.67 -0.24 -5.73
CA GLY A 451 -24.34 0.57 -6.90
C GLY A 451 -24.07 2.04 -6.59
N ILE A 452 -23.88 2.39 -5.31
CA ILE A 452 -23.56 3.75 -4.87
C ILE A 452 -22.09 4.02 -5.18
N ALA A 453 -21.82 4.83 -6.20
CA ALA A 453 -20.44 5.12 -6.59
C ALA A 453 -19.71 5.93 -5.51
N PRO A 454 -18.44 5.57 -5.20
CA PRO A 454 -17.63 6.32 -4.26
C PRO A 454 -17.18 7.66 -4.88
N PRO A 455 -16.71 8.62 -4.06
CA PRO A 455 -16.11 9.86 -4.54
C PRO A 455 -15.06 9.61 -5.63
N ASN A 456 -14.96 10.56 -6.56
CA ASN A 456 -14.03 10.47 -7.69
C ASN A 456 -12.58 10.26 -7.21
N SER A 457 -11.77 9.65 -8.07
CA SER A 457 -10.33 9.53 -7.82
C SER A 457 -9.71 10.89 -7.56
N THR A 458 -8.72 10.91 -6.67
CA THR A 458 -7.88 12.09 -6.45
C THR A 458 -7.28 12.47 -7.80
N GLN A 459 -7.39 13.75 -8.17
CA GLN A 459 -6.75 14.28 -9.35
C GLN A 459 -5.28 14.55 -9.04
N TYR A 460 -4.38 14.18 -9.96
CA TYR A 460 -2.94 14.36 -9.79
C TYR A 460 -2.26 14.54 -11.14
N LYS A 461 -1.04 15.10 -11.11
CA LYS A 461 -0.10 15.13 -12.23
C LYS A 461 1.11 14.28 -11.88
N VAL A 462 1.52 13.41 -12.80
CA VAL A 462 2.84 12.77 -12.76
C VAL A 462 3.83 13.69 -13.49
N THR A 463 4.92 14.10 -12.83
CA THR A 463 5.97 14.91 -13.47
C THR A 463 6.88 14.06 -14.35
N ALA A 464 7.76 14.72 -15.13
CA ALA A 464 8.76 14.00 -15.93
C ALA A 464 9.75 13.19 -15.07
N ASP A 465 9.96 13.62 -13.83
CA ASP A 465 10.81 12.93 -12.83
C ASP A 465 9.97 12.07 -11.88
N SER A 466 8.85 11.51 -12.34
CA SER A 466 8.03 10.54 -11.59
C SER A 466 7.43 11.04 -10.27
N GLN A 467 7.25 12.35 -10.09
CA GLN A 467 6.66 12.92 -8.86
C GLN A 467 5.14 13.05 -8.98
N ILE A 468 4.41 12.81 -7.89
CA ILE A 468 2.96 13.01 -7.81
C ILE A 468 2.68 14.42 -7.26
N VAL A 469 1.99 15.25 -8.04
CA VAL A 469 1.59 16.60 -7.64
C VAL A 469 0.07 16.69 -7.56
N LEU A 470 -0.44 17.04 -6.38
CA LEU A 470 -1.87 17.21 -6.12
C LEU A 470 -2.32 18.66 -6.33
N PRO A 471 -3.54 18.93 -6.84
CA PRO A 471 -4.12 20.28 -6.86
C PRO A 471 -4.27 20.85 -5.44
N GLY A 472 -3.94 22.13 -5.21
CA GLY A 472 -4.10 22.79 -3.90
C GLY A 472 -5.55 23.11 -3.51
N ASN A 473 -6.52 22.97 -4.41
CA ASN A 473 -7.93 23.24 -4.14
C ASN A 473 -8.70 21.92 -3.98
N ALA A 474 -9.50 21.79 -2.92
CA ALA A 474 -10.23 20.54 -2.62
C ALA A 474 -11.21 20.09 -3.72
N ALA A 475 -11.92 21.02 -4.37
CA ALA A 475 -12.84 20.67 -5.46
C ALA A 475 -12.10 20.15 -6.70
N ALA A 476 -10.93 20.72 -7.01
CA ALA A 476 -10.07 20.22 -8.09
C ALA A 476 -9.32 18.94 -7.70
N ARG A 477 -8.92 18.80 -6.43
CA ARG A 477 -8.19 17.63 -5.89
C ARG A 477 -9.07 16.39 -5.88
N ALA A 478 -10.38 16.53 -5.63
CA ALA A 478 -11.30 15.41 -5.43
C ALA A 478 -10.78 14.44 -4.35
N GLY A 479 -11.04 13.13 -4.45
CA GLY A 479 -10.77 12.19 -3.36
C GLY A 479 -11.62 12.51 -2.13
N ILE A 480 -11.14 12.15 -0.94
CA ILE A 480 -11.90 12.29 0.31
C ILE A 480 -11.18 13.09 1.41
N GLN A 481 -9.88 13.36 1.25
CA GLN A 481 -9.09 14.04 2.26
C GLN A 481 -9.37 15.56 2.25
N PRO A 482 -9.51 16.21 3.43
CA PRO A 482 -9.59 17.67 3.49
C PRO A 482 -8.27 18.30 3.03
N VAL A 483 -8.34 19.50 2.48
CA VAL A 483 -7.17 20.32 2.12
C VAL A 483 -7.05 21.46 3.11
N VAL A 484 -5.85 21.67 3.63
CA VAL A 484 -5.53 22.73 4.57
C VAL A 484 -4.29 23.48 4.09
N GLU A 485 -4.36 24.80 4.13
CA GLU A 485 -3.27 25.72 3.76
C GLU A 485 -3.05 26.68 4.95
N LEU A 486 -1.92 26.55 5.65
CA LEU A 486 -1.49 27.38 6.76
C LEU A 486 -0.54 28.48 6.27
N SER A 487 -0.77 29.71 6.71
CA SER A 487 0.07 30.85 6.36
C SER A 487 0.07 31.91 7.44
N GLY A 488 1.09 32.77 7.40
CA GLY A 488 1.10 34.05 8.10
C GLY A 488 0.27 35.12 7.41
N ARG A 489 0.36 36.34 7.93
CA ARG A 489 -0.27 37.52 7.35
C ARG A 489 0.07 37.67 5.86
N GLY A 490 -0.94 37.90 5.03
CA GLY A 490 -0.76 38.09 3.59
C GLY A 490 -0.46 36.81 2.81
N GLY A 491 -0.55 35.63 3.42
CA GLY A 491 -0.29 34.35 2.76
C GLY A 491 1.18 33.90 2.80
N SER A 492 2.00 34.46 3.70
CA SER A 492 3.41 34.11 3.82
C SER A 492 3.61 32.70 4.38
N ASP A 493 4.51 31.92 3.79
CA ASP A 493 4.95 30.60 4.26
C ASP A 493 6.15 30.67 5.23
N ARG A 494 6.75 31.85 5.35
CA ARG A 494 7.80 32.20 6.32
C ARG A 494 7.49 33.51 7.03
N ILE A 495 7.66 33.51 8.34
CA ILE A 495 7.39 34.67 9.21
C ILE A 495 8.65 34.95 10.04
N GLU A 496 9.09 36.20 10.08
CA GLU A 496 10.19 36.64 10.93
C GLU A 496 9.65 37.56 12.02
N VAL A 497 9.91 37.22 13.28
CA VAL A 497 9.41 37.97 14.45
C VAL A 497 10.49 38.08 15.51
N VAL A 498 10.28 39.01 16.45
CA VAL A 498 11.11 39.16 17.64
C VAL A 498 10.45 38.40 18.79
N GLU A 499 11.24 37.86 19.72
CA GLU A 499 10.75 37.22 20.94
C GLU A 499 9.62 38.02 21.62
N GLY A 500 8.53 37.32 21.97
CA GLY A 500 7.37 37.88 22.65
C GLY A 500 6.43 38.72 21.78
N ALA A 501 6.77 38.96 20.51
CA ALA A 501 5.87 39.62 19.57
C ALA A 501 4.67 38.71 19.20
N GLU A 502 3.55 39.33 18.88
CA GLU A 502 2.36 38.64 18.40
C GLU A 502 2.55 38.21 16.95
N THR A 503 2.36 36.91 16.71
CA THR A 503 2.42 36.29 15.38
C THR A 503 1.02 35.88 14.96
N ASP A 504 0.51 36.50 13.89
CA ASP A 504 -0.79 36.17 13.30
C ASP A 504 -0.67 34.98 12.34
N LEU A 505 -1.47 33.95 12.58
CA LEU A 505 -1.60 32.75 11.77
C LEU A 505 -3.02 32.64 11.20
N GLN A 506 -3.13 32.15 9.97
CA GLN A 506 -4.40 31.85 9.33
C GLN A 506 -4.32 30.51 8.60
N ALA A 507 -5.39 29.71 8.69
CA ALA A 507 -5.52 28.48 7.92
C ALA A 507 -6.78 28.51 7.08
N LYS A 508 -6.64 28.18 5.79
CA LYS A 508 -7.75 27.98 4.86
C LYS A 508 -7.99 26.48 4.73
N ILE A 509 -9.22 26.07 5.00
CA ILE A 509 -9.62 24.66 5.10
C ILE A 509 -10.76 24.41 4.11
N GLN A 510 -10.65 23.35 3.33
CA GLN A 510 -11.63 22.95 2.33
C GLN A 510 -11.83 21.43 2.37
N VAL A 511 -13.07 20.97 2.20
CA VAL A 511 -13.39 19.55 2.05
C VAL A 511 -13.80 19.31 0.59
N PRO A 512 -13.38 18.21 -0.07
CA PRO A 512 -13.87 17.89 -1.39
C PRO A 512 -15.42 17.86 -1.42
N PRO A 513 -16.07 18.43 -2.46
CA PRO A 513 -17.53 18.53 -2.48
C PRO A 513 -18.22 17.17 -2.31
N GLY A 514 -19.16 17.09 -1.39
CA GLY A 514 -19.95 15.89 -1.13
C GLY A 514 -19.22 14.78 -0.37
N THR A 515 -18.03 15.04 0.20
CA THR A 515 -17.26 13.99 0.88
C THR A 515 -17.23 14.11 2.40
N GLY A 516 -17.79 15.17 2.98
CA GLY A 516 -17.93 15.29 4.42
C GLY A 516 -18.00 16.73 4.93
N LYS A 517 -17.89 16.87 6.25
CA LYS A 517 -17.82 18.15 6.97
C LYS A 517 -16.61 18.16 7.89
N VAL A 518 -16.04 19.34 8.14
CA VAL A 518 -14.99 19.53 9.14
C VAL A 518 -15.57 19.26 10.53
N VAL A 519 -14.93 18.37 11.28
CA VAL A 519 -15.34 17.96 12.64
C VAL A 519 -14.29 18.26 13.70
N SER A 520 -13.04 18.47 13.31
CA SER A 520 -11.97 18.92 14.21
C SER A 520 -11.02 19.88 13.51
N VAL A 521 -10.52 20.85 14.27
CA VAL A 521 -9.45 21.77 13.90
C VAL A 521 -8.59 21.97 15.13
N GLU A 522 -7.29 21.74 15.02
CA GLU A 522 -6.37 21.76 16.15
C GLU A 522 -5.07 22.46 15.78
N TRP A 523 -4.56 23.33 16.66
CA TRP A 523 -3.30 24.06 16.49
C TRP A 523 -2.18 23.41 17.29
N ASP A 524 -1.01 23.29 16.69
CA ASP A 524 0.24 23.01 17.40
C ASP A 524 1.18 24.18 17.11
N PHE A 525 1.21 25.15 18.01
CA PHE A 525 1.95 26.40 17.80
C PHE A 525 3.46 26.20 17.85
N GLU A 526 3.95 25.25 18.63
CA GLU A 526 5.39 25.04 18.83
C GLU A 526 5.98 24.05 17.79
N GLY A 527 5.13 23.27 17.11
CA GLY A 527 5.53 22.25 16.13
C GLY A 527 6.00 20.94 16.79
N ASP A 528 5.66 20.73 18.06
CA ASP A 528 6.14 19.60 18.86
C ASP A 528 5.19 18.40 18.87
N GLY A 529 4.06 18.51 18.17
CA GLY A 529 3.01 17.50 18.08
C GLY A 529 1.95 17.60 19.18
N THR A 530 1.99 18.63 20.04
CA THR A 530 0.97 18.92 21.04
C THR A 530 -0.12 19.80 20.44
N PHE A 531 -1.29 19.21 20.19
CA PHE A 531 -2.40 19.86 19.52
C PHE A 531 -3.45 20.41 20.51
N GLU A 532 -3.83 21.66 20.32
CA GLU A 532 -4.87 22.38 21.05
C GLU A 532 -6.12 22.59 20.16
N PRO A 533 -7.33 22.21 20.61
CA PRO A 533 -8.54 22.41 19.83
C PRO A 533 -8.84 23.89 19.51
N ALA A 534 -9.18 24.19 18.26
CA ALA A 534 -9.62 25.50 17.82
C ALA A 534 -11.14 25.65 17.91
N THR A 535 -11.62 26.88 18.11
CA THR A 535 -13.04 27.21 17.90
C THR A 535 -13.27 27.53 16.43
N PHE A 536 -14.28 26.90 15.82
CA PHE A 536 -14.65 27.14 14.42
C PHE A 536 -16.16 26.98 14.19
N THR A 537 -16.64 27.41 13.02
CA THR A 537 -18.03 27.20 12.58
C THR A 537 -18.01 26.59 11.18
N ALA A 538 -18.55 25.38 11.05
CA ALA A 538 -18.55 24.62 9.80
C ALA A 538 -19.81 24.89 8.96
N ASP A 539 -20.07 26.16 8.62
CA ASP A 539 -21.26 26.59 7.85
C ASP A 539 -20.96 26.94 6.38
N LYS A 540 -19.71 26.76 5.94
CA LYS A 540 -19.22 27.13 4.60
C LYS A 540 -18.39 26.02 3.97
N ASP A 541 -18.43 25.96 2.64
CA ASP A 541 -17.58 25.09 1.81
C ASP A 541 -16.08 25.38 1.96
N THR A 542 -15.74 26.56 2.50
CA THR A 542 -14.37 26.94 2.85
C THR A 542 -14.38 27.64 4.20
N LEU A 543 -13.65 27.04 5.14
CA LEU A 543 -13.47 27.52 6.50
C LEU A 543 -12.13 28.28 6.58
N VAL A 544 -12.14 29.44 7.23
CA VAL A 544 -10.91 30.18 7.56
C VAL A 544 -10.85 30.37 9.06
N VAL A 545 -9.84 29.78 9.70
CA VAL A 545 -9.56 29.95 11.12
C VAL A 545 -8.31 30.82 11.30
N ARG A 546 -8.28 31.58 12.40
CA ARG A 546 -7.18 32.48 12.73
C ARG A 546 -6.79 32.31 14.19
N ALA A 547 -5.52 32.47 14.46
CA ALA A 547 -4.97 32.48 15.80
C ALA A 547 -3.81 33.48 15.88
N THR A 548 -3.54 33.96 17.08
CA THR A 548 -2.38 34.79 17.38
C THR A 548 -1.60 34.10 18.48
N HIS A 549 -0.28 33.93 18.31
CA HIS A 549 0.59 33.27 19.27
C HIS A 549 1.84 34.10 19.57
N LYS A 550 2.44 33.90 20.74
CA LYS A 550 3.71 34.54 21.15
C LYS A 550 4.79 33.50 21.36
N PHE A 551 5.84 33.58 20.57
CA PHE A 551 7.02 32.75 20.72
C PHE A 551 8.01 33.46 21.66
N ASN A 552 8.26 32.87 22.82
CA ASN A 552 9.03 33.53 23.89
C ASN A 552 10.52 33.20 23.89
N THR A 553 10.97 32.34 22.98
CA THR A 553 12.36 31.90 22.87
C THR A 553 12.80 32.02 21.42
N ALA A 554 14.00 32.54 21.18
CA ALA A 554 14.60 32.59 19.85
C ALA A 554 14.82 31.18 19.29
N GLY A 555 14.55 31.03 17.99
CA GLY A 555 14.63 29.73 17.32
C GLY A 555 13.80 29.68 16.05
N THR A 556 13.81 28.53 15.40
CA THR A 556 12.96 28.23 14.26
C THR A 556 11.87 27.26 14.69
N TYR A 557 10.62 27.67 14.49
CA TYR A 557 9.44 26.90 14.80
C TYR A 557 8.71 26.52 13.52
N PHE A 558 7.99 25.41 13.58
CA PHE A 558 7.09 24.98 12.51
C PHE A 558 5.68 24.80 13.06
N PRO A 559 4.96 25.92 13.37
CA PRO A 559 3.57 25.82 13.78
C PRO A 559 2.78 25.03 12.75
N SER A 560 1.93 24.14 13.25
CA SER A 560 1.10 23.27 12.43
C SER A 560 -0.37 23.42 12.77
N ILE A 561 -1.21 23.08 11.81
CA ILE A 561 -2.64 22.96 12.02
C ILE A 561 -3.11 21.63 11.46
N ARG A 562 -3.83 20.85 12.27
CA ARG A 562 -4.45 19.60 11.87
C ARG A 562 -5.95 19.76 11.76
N VAL A 563 -6.52 19.17 10.71
CA VAL A 563 -7.95 19.22 10.42
C VAL A 563 -8.45 17.80 10.22
N GLY A 564 -9.61 17.50 10.80
CA GLY A 564 -10.35 16.27 10.55
C GLY A 564 -11.69 16.54 9.88
N SER A 565 -12.05 15.72 8.88
CA SER A 565 -13.39 15.69 8.29
C SER A 565 -13.99 14.30 8.34
N GLU A 566 -15.32 14.23 8.48
CA GLU A 566 -16.10 12.99 8.53
C GLU A 566 -17.31 13.13 7.60
N ARG A 567 -17.78 12.03 6.99
CA ARG A 567 -18.78 11.99 5.92
C ARG A 567 -20.09 12.70 6.30
N GLU A 568 -20.60 12.44 7.50
CA GLU A 568 -21.89 12.97 7.95
C GLU A 568 -21.74 14.19 8.89
N GLY A 569 -20.51 14.43 9.37
CA GLY A 569 -20.16 15.46 10.35
C GLY A 569 -20.22 14.97 11.80
N ASN A 570 -20.11 13.67 12.03
CA ASN A 570 -20.04 13.07 13.36
C ASN A 570 -18.63 13.22 13.97
N ALA A 571 -18.46 14.23 14.82
CA ALA A 571 -17.19 14.47 15.51
C ALA A 571 -16.78 13.38 16.53
N THR A 572 -17.68 12.42 16.82
CA THR A 572 -17.41 11.31 17.74
C THR A 572 -17.12 9.99 17.04
N ASP A 573 -17.07 10.00 15.70
CA ASP A 573 -16.72 8.83 14.92
C ASP A 573 -15.31 8.34 15.26
N LYS A 574 -15.16 7.03 15.41
CA LYS A 574 -13.89 6.41 15.83
C LYS A 574 -13.03 5.95 14.66
N PHE A 575 -13.62 5.78 13.49
CA PHE A 575 -13.01 5.12 12.35
C PHE A 575 -12.76 6.10 11.21
N ASN A 576 -13.66 7.03 10.94
CA ASN A 576 -13.71 7.76 9.67
C ASN A 576 -13.41 9.26 9.76
N ILE A 577 -12.73 9.72 10.82
CA ILE A 577 -12.21 11.09 10.89
C ILE A 577 -10.92 11.18 10.06
N ILE A 578 -11.07 11.57 8.78
CA ILE A 578 -9.96 11.70 7.82
C ILE A 578 -9.23 13.00 8.07
N GLN A 579 -7.91 12.91 8.24
CA GLN A 579 -7.08 14.04 8.63
C GLN A 579 -6.21 14.58 7.49
N ASN A 580 -5.85 15.85 7.62
CA ASN A 580 -4.70 16.46 6.95
C ASN A 580 -4.04 17.47 7.89
N VAL A 581 -2.78 17.81 7.64
CA VAL A 581 -1.98 18.76 8.41
C VAL A 581 -1.24 19.69 7.47
N ASP A 582 -1.04 20.94 7.85
CA ASP A 582 -0.13 21.84 7.15
C ASP A 582 0.68 22.69 8.15
N ARG A 583 1.80 23.24 7.70
CA ARG A 583 2.82 23.89 8.52
C ARG A 583 3.33 25.17 7.87
N VAL A 584 3.79 26.11 8.71
CA VAL A 584 4.46 27.35 8.29
C VAL A 584 5.78 27.50 9.03
N ARG A 585 6.77 28.22 8.50
CA ARG A 585 8.02 28.52 9.23
C ARG A 585 7.91 29.84 9.99
N VAL A 586 8.24 29.82 11.28
CA VAL A 586 8.40 31.04 12.08
C VAL A 586 9.84 31.11 12.59
N VAL A 587 10.54 32.17 12.23
CA VAL A 587 11.91 32.46 12.71
C VAL A 587 11.81 33.56 13.75
N VAL A 588 12.17 33.22 14.98
CA VAL A 588 12.11 34.11 16.14
C VAL A 588 13.52 34.58 16.46
N THR A 589 13.72 35.89 16.41
CA THR A 589 14.99 36.54 16.72
C THR A 589 14.99 37.10 18.15
N PRO A 590 16.14 37.15 18.84
CA PRO A 590 16.22 37.68 20.19
C PRO A 590 15.68 39.11 20.29
N ALA A 591 14.99 39.43 21.39
CA ALA A 591 14.67 40.82 21.71
C ALA A 591 15.97 41.61 21.92
N GLN A 592 16.12 42.73 21.20
CA GLN A 592 17.25 43.64 21.38
C GLN A 592 17.17 44.42 22.70
#